data_AF-A0A2R6HJT6-F1
#
_entry.id   AF-A0A2R6HJT6-F1
#
_cell.length_a   1.000
_cell.length_b   1.000
_cell.length_c   1.000
_cell.angle_alpha   90.00
_cell.angle_beta   90.00
_cell.angle_gamma   90.00
#
_symmetry.space_group_name_H-M   'P 1'
#
loop_
_entity.id
_entity.type
_entity.pdbx_description
1 polymer ?
#
loop_
_entity_poly.entity_id
_entity_poly.type
_entity_poly.pdbx_seq_one_letter_code
_entity_poly.pdbx_strand_id
1 'polypeptide(L)'
;MTSRPRPIDLNRSLLPGLIAAALFAIMTVVFLTANGTGIAESAFETNGFPDSSVVVGIGYALIGTAEAAGPEVLYRNTGNFVVSLLLLGVLLDAALDGALMLAKRDDGGER
;
A
#
# COMPACT_ATOMS: atom_id res chain seq x y z
N MET A 1 5.61 -44.59 1.49
CA MET A 1 4.16 -44.67 1.78
C MET A 1 3.63 -43.26 1.79
N THR A 2 2.89 -42.84 0.77
CA THR A 2 2.25 -41.52 0.75
C THR A 2 0.82 -41.70 1.25
N SER A 3 0.48 -40.99 2.32
CA SER A 3 -0.86 -40.99 2.90
C SER A 3 -1.86 -40.50 1.85
N ARG A 4 -2.93 -41.26 1.59
CA ARG A 4 -4.00 -40.81 0.68
C ARG A 4 -4.60 -39.48 1.18
N PRO A 5 -4.91 -38.52 0.29
CA PRO A 5 -5.60 -37.30 0.66
C PRO A 5 -6.94 -37.66 1.31
N ARG A 6 -7.16 -37.20 2.54
CA ARG A 6 -8.47 -37.32 3.21
C ARG A 6 -9.28 -36.07 2.89
N PRO A 7 -10.55 -36.21 2.45
CA PRO A 7 -11.41 -35.06 2.23
C PRO A 7 -11.59 -34.29 3.55
N ILE A 8 -11.54 -32.96 3.47
CA ILE A 8 -11.76 -32.08 4.61
C ILE A 8 -13.24 -32.13 4.98
N ASP A 9 -13.55 -32.44 6.23
CA ASP A 9 -14.94 -32.48 6.70
C ASP A 9 -15.57 -31.09 6.61
N LEU A 10 -16.72 -31.01 5.95
CA LEU A 10 -17.45 -29.77 5.76
C LEU A 10 -18.17 -29.37 7.07
N ASN A 11 -17.40 -28.89 8.05
CA ASN A 11 -17.86 -28.63 9.42
C ASN A 11 -17.71 -27.14 9.80
N ARG A 12 -18.06 -26.80 11.05
CA ARG A 12 -18.02 -25.42 11.57
C ARG A 12 -16.62 -24.79 11.56
N SER A 13 -15.55 -25.58 11.41
CA SER A 13 -14.18 -25.08 11.24
C SER A 13 -13.91 -24.45 9.87
N LEU A 14 -14.78 -24.68 8.87
CA LEU A 14 -14.73 -24.00 7.57
C LEU A 14 -15.41 -22.64 7.58
N LEU A 15 -16.18 -22.32 8.62
CA LEU A 15 -16.92 -21.06 8.72
C LEU A 15 -16.02 -19.82 8.57
N PRO A 16 -14.83 -19.74 9.20
CA PRO A 16 -13.91 -18.63 8.99
C PRO A 16 -13.39 -18.53 7.55
N GLY A 17 -13.11 -19.67 6.91
CA GLY A 17 -12.67 -19.73 5.52
C GLY A 17 -13.76 -19.25 4.54
N LEU A 18 -15.02 -19.62 4.81
CA LEU A 18 -16.15 -19.14 4.03
C LEU A 18 -16.36 -17.63 4.19
N ILE A 19 -16.21 -17.10 5.41
CA ILE A 19 -16.28 -15.65 5.67
C ILE A 19 -15.16 -14.92 4.90
N ALA A 20 -13.94 -15.46 4.91
CA ALA A 20 -12.82 -14.90 4.14
C ALA A 20 -13.11 -14.90 2.63
N ALA A 21 -13.66 -15.99 2.09
CA ALA A 21 -14.05 -16.07 0.67
C ALA A 21 -15.18 -15.08 0.34
N ALA A 22 -16.14 -14.90 1.24
CA ALA A 22 -17.21 -13.91 1.08
C ALA A 22 -16.65 -12.48 1.09
N LEU A 23 -15.76 -12.16 2.02
CA LEU A 23 -15.08 -10.87 2.08
C LEU A 23 -14.25 -10.62 0.82
N PHE A 24 -13.53 -11.63 0.35
CA PHE A 24 -12.80 -11.56 -0.91
C PHE A 24 -13.72 -11.24 -2.07
N ALA A 25 -14.85 -11.94 -2.21
CA ALA A 25 -15.82 -11.67 -3.27
C ALA A 25 -16.39 -10.25 -3.20
N ILE A 26 -16.70 -9.74 -2.01
CA ILE A 26 -17.13 -8.36 -1.82
C ILE A 26 -16.05 -7.39 -2.29
N MET A 27 -14.80 -7.62 -1.89
CA MET A 27 -13.68 -6.77 -2.32
C MET A 27 -13.44 -6.82 -3.82
N THR A 28 -13.53 -8.01 -4.44
CA THR A 28 -13.47 -8.17 -5.89
C THR A 28 -14.55 -7.33 -6.58
N VAL A 29 -15.79 -7.39 -6.10
CA VAL A 29 -16.89 -6.59 -6.67
C VAL A 29 -16.62 -5.09 -6.51
N VAL A 30 -16.17 -4.65 -5.34
CA VAL A 30 -15.84 -3.22 -5.09
C VAL A 30 -14.75 -2.74 -6.04
N PHE A 31 -13.67 -3.50 -6.20
CA PHE A 31 -12.57 -3.10 -7.08
C PHE A 31 -12.95 -3.10 -8.56
N LEU A 32 -13.71 -4.11 -9.01
CA LEU A 32 -14.18 -4.17 -10.39
C LEU A 32 -15.20 -3.07 -10.72
N THR A 33 -16.00 -2.63 -9.73
CA THR A 33 -16.99 -1.56 -9.94
C THR A 33 -16.47 -0.15 -9.63
N ALA A 34 -15.22 -0.02 -9.17
CA ALA A 34 -14.67 1.26 -8.71
C ALA A 34 -14.63 2.35 -9.80
N ASN A 35 -14.44 1.96 -11.06
CA ASN A 35 -14.38 2.89 -12.20
C ASN A 35 -15.76 3.21 -12.79
N GLY A 36 -16.85 2.72 -12.18
CA GLY A 36 -18.22 2.93 -12.68
C GLY A 36 -18.58 2.12 -13.93
N THR A 37 -17.69 1.24 -14.38
CA THR A 37 -17.90 0.30 -15.50
C THR A 37 -18.51 -1.02 -15.01
N GLY A 38 -19.09 -1.80 -15.92
CA GLY A 38 -19.67 -3.11 -15.57
C GLY A 38 -18.60 -4.11 -15.11
N ILE A 39 -18.98 -5.08 -14.26
CA ILE A 39 -18.04 -6.12 -13.74
C ILE A 39 -17.38 -6.91 -14.89
N ALA A 40 -18.11 -7.13 -15.99
CA ALA A 40 -17.58 -7.84 -17.15
C ALA A 40 -16.59 -7.01 -17.96
N GLU A 41 -16.73 -5.68 -18.00
CA GLU A 41 -15.82 -4.79 -18.75
C GLU A 41 -14.55 -4.50 -17.95
N SER A 42 -14.69 -4.17 -16.66
CA SER A 42 -13.58 -3.92 -15.74
C SER A 42 -12.63 -5.10 -15.58
N ALA A 43 -13.10 -6.35 -15.70
CA ALA A 43 -12.27 -7.53 -15.60
C ALA A 43 -11.24 -7.66 -16.75
N PHE A 44 -11.50 -7.02 -17.89
CA PHE A 44 -10.61 -7.00 -19.05
C PHE A 44 -10.02 -5.61 -19.33
N GLU A 45 -10.34 -4.62 -18.49
CA GLU A 45 -9.86 -3.26 -18.62
C GLU A 45 -8.44 -3.14 -18.04
N THR A 46 -7.45 -3.03 -18.93
CA THR A 46 -6.05 -2.76 -18.57
C THR A 46 -5.70 -1.27 -18.60
N ASN A 47 -6.69 -0.40 -18.83
CA ASN A 47 -6.52 1.04 -18.78
C ASN A 47 -6.29 1.46 -17.33
N GLY A 48 -5.03 1.51 -16.89
CA GLY A 48 -4.67 1.97 -15.56
C GLY A 48 -4.92 3.47 -15.40
N PHE A 49 -3.86 4.23 -15.18
CA PHE A 49 -3.90 5.69 -15.16
C PHE A 49 -3.28 6.21 -16.48
N PRO A 50 -4.01 6.19 -17.62
CA PRO A 50 -3.41 6.47 -18.93
C PRO A 50 -2.89 7.91 -19.04
N ASP A 51 -3.62 8.87 -18.44
CA ASP A 51 -3.31 10.30 -18.50
C ASP A 51 -2.87 10.88 -17.14
N SER A 52 -2.77 10.05 -16.09
CA SER A 52 -2.36 10.47 -14.75
C SER A 52 -1.18 9.68 -14.22
N SER A 53 -0.23 10.36 -13.57
CA SER A 53 0.91 9.72 -12.96
C SER A 53 0.75 9.71 -11.45
N VAL A 54 0.58 8.51 -10.89
CA VAL A 54 0.51 8.30 -9.44
C VAL A 54 1.77 8.84 -8.75
N VAL A 55 2.93 8.67 -9.37
CA VAL A 55 4.22 9.17 -8.83
C VAL A 55 4.22 10.69 -8.75
N VAL A 56 3.71 11.37 -9.80
CA VAL A 56 3.60 12.83 -9.82
C VAL A 56 2.62 13.30 -8.75
N GLY A 57 1.45 12.67 -8.65
CA GLY A 57 0.45 12.98 -7.61
C GLY A 57 1.01 12.85 -6.19
N ILE A 58 1.74 11.76 -5.90
CA ILE A 58 2.41 11.56 -4.61
C ILE A 58 3.43 12.66 -4.35
N GLY A 59 4.27 12.99 -5.33
CA GLY A 59 5.29 14.04 -5.20
C GLY A 59 4.69 15.39 -4.82
N TYR A 60 3.67 15.84 -5.56
CA TYR A 60 2.96 17.09 -5.27
C TYR A 60 2.21 17.05 -3.93
N ALA A 61 1.63 15.91 -3.54
CA ALA A 61 0.95 15.75 -2.26
C ALA A 61 1.90 15.83 -1.05
N LEU A 62 3.12 15.30 -1.18
CA LEU A 62 4.16 15.37 -0.15
C LEU A 62 4.60 16.80 0.15
N ILE A 63 4.56 17.69 -0.84
CA ILE A 63 4.89 19.12 -0.68
C ILE A 63 3.64 20.00 -0.49
N GLY A 64 2.45 19.40 -0.35
CA GLY A 64 1.21 20.11 -0.05
C GLY A 64 0.59 20.84 -1.25
N THR A 65 0.99 20.49 -2.47
CA THR A 65 0.52 21.13 -3.71
C THR A 65 -0.09 20.11 -4.67
N ALA A 66 -0.81 19.12 -4.13
CA ALA A 66 -1.44 18.03 -4.89
C ALA A 66 -2.23 18.53 -6.13
N GLU A 67 -2.94 19.64 -6.03
CA GLU A 67 -3.72 20.23 -7.13
C GLU A 67 -2.88 20.68 -8.34
N ALA A 68 -1.57 20.92 -8.14
CA ALA A 68 -0.65 21.28 -9.21
C ALA A 68 -0.18 20.06 -10.03
N ALA A 69 -0.52 18.83 -9.62
CA ALA A 69 -0.19 17.60 -10.33
C ALA A 69 -0.98 17.43 -11.65
N GLY A 70 -2.15 18.08 -11.78
CA GLY A 70 -2.97 18.01 -12.99
C GLY A 70 -4.46 18.31 -12.75
N PRO A 71 -5.27 18.37 -13.82
CA PRO A 71 -6.70 18.65 -13.74
C PRO A 71 -7.55 17.48 -13.17
N GLU A 72 -6.96 16.30 -13.00
CA GLU A 72 -7.66 15.08 -12.64
C GLU A 72 -8.27 15.16 -11.22
N VAL A 73 -9.49 14.63 -11.10
CA VAL A 73 -10.25 14.61 -9.82
C VAL A 73 -9.46 13.92 -8.71
N LEU A 74 -8.62 12.94 -9.07
CA LEU A 74 -7.79 12.20 -8.13
C LEU A 74 -6.83 13.11 -7.35
N TYR A 75 -6.27 14.13 -8.00
CA TYR A 75 -5.35 15.07 -7.36
C TYR A 75 -6.05 16.04 -6.41
N ARG A 76 -7.28 16.45 -6.71
CA ARG A 76 -8.10 17.33 -5.84
C ARG A 76 -8.55 16.66 -4.56
N ASN A 77 -8.71 15.34 -4.59
CA ASN A 77 -9.08 14.54 -3.42
C ASN A 77 -7.87 14.02 -2.64
N THR A 78 -6.65 14.34 -3.08
CA THR A 78 -5.43 13.91 -2.40
C THR A 78 -5.10 14.86 -1.24
N GLY A 79 -4.90 14.29 -0.05
CA GLY A 79 -4.58 15.05 1.16
C GLY A 79 -3.18 15.68 1.16
N ASN A 80 -2.94 16.57 2.12
CA ASN A 80 -1.64 17.18 2.35
C ASN A 80 -0.77 16.29 3.25
N PHE A 81 0.47 16.01 2.83
CA PHE A 81 1.42 15.14 3.56
C PHE A 81 2.73 15.84 3.97
N VAL A 82 2.78 17.17 3.98
CA VAL A 82 3.99 17.93 4.34
C VAL A 82 4.49 17.57 5.74
N VAL A 83 3.58 17.44 6.71
CA VAL A 83 3.93 17.06 8.08
C VAL A 83 4.56 15.67 8.11
N SER A 84 3.97 14.71 7.40
CA SER A 84 4.50 13.34 7.30
C SER A 84 5.89 13.31 6.64
N LEU A 85 6.09 14.10 5.58
CA LEU A 85 7.39 14.24 4.91
C LEU A 85 8.46 14.78 5.87
N LEU A 86 8.14 15.82 6.65
CA LEU A 86 9.05 16.39 7.63
C LEU A 86 9.38 15.42 8.76
N LEU A 87 8.38 14.71 9.28
CA LEU A 87 8.59 13.69 10.30
C LEU A 87 9.48 12.55 9.80
N LEU A 88 9.30 12.11 8.55
CA LEU A 88 10.20 11.13 7.93
C LEU A 88 11.63 11.67 7.83
N GLY A 89 11.82 12.94 7.47
CA GLY A 89 13.13 13.57 7.45
C GLY A 89 13.82 13.53 8.81
N VAL A 90 13.13 13.96 9.88
CA VAL A 90 13.65 13.92 11.25
C VAL A 90 13.94 12.49 11.70
N LEU A 91 13.06 11.54 11.37
CA LEU A 91 13.25 10.14 11.72
C LEU A 91 14.48 9.54 11.02
N LEU A 92 14.68 9.84 9.74
CA LEU A 92 15.82 9.36 8.96
C LEU A 92 17.14 9.96 9.47
N ASP A 93 17.13 11.23 9.88
CA ASP A 93 18.29 11.90 10.49
C ASP A 93 18.69 11.23 11.81
N ALA A 94 17.73 11.04 12.72
CA ALA A 94 17.96 10.34 13.98
C ALA A 94 18.40 8.87 13.78
N ALA A 95 17.85 8.19 12.75
CA ALA A 95 18.24 6.83 12.42
C ALA A 95 19.67 6.76 11.87
N LEU A 96 20.08 7.75 11.05
CA LEU A 96 21.43 7.86 10.54
C LEU A 96 22.42 8.13 11.68
N ASP A 97 22.11 9.08 12.57
CA ASP A 97 22.92 9.38 13.75
C ASP A 97 23.03 8.17 14.68
N GLY A 98 21.92 7.47 14.92
CA GLY A 98 21.90 6.23 15.69
C GLY A 98 22.76 5.14 15.04
N ALA A 99 22.66 4.97 13.72
CA ALA A 99 23.48 4.02 12.98
C ALA A 99 24.97 4.37 13.05
N LEU A 100 25.33 5.65 12.95
CA LEU A 100 26.71 6.11 13.07
C LEU A 100 27.27 5.93 14.49
N MET A 101 26.47 6.26 15.52
CA MET A 101 26.83 6.03 16.92
C MET A 101 27.10 4.55 17.19
N LEU A 102 26.24 3.66 16.67
CA LEU A 102 26.39 2.20 16.82
C LEU A 102 27.55 1.63 16.01
N ALA A 103 27.84 2.21 14.85
CA ALA A 103 28.93 1.76 13.98
C ALA A 103 30.31 2.15 14.55
N LYS A 104 30.38 3.24 15.32
CA LYS A 104 31.62 3.68 15.95
C LYS A 104 31.98 2.71 17.07
N ARG A 105 33.13 2.04 16.93
CA ARG A 105 33.77 1.34 18.06
C ARG A 105 34.59 2.35 18.83
N ASP A 106 34.49 2.31 20.15
CA ASP A 106 35.45 2.99 21.00
C ASP A 106 36.80 2.29 20.82
N ASP A 107 37.71 2.92 20.08
CA ASP A 107 39.13 2.55 20.05
C ASP A 107 39.72 2.92 21.43
N GLY A 108 39.38 2.11 22.43
CA GLY A 108 39.89 2.19 23.80
C GLY A 108 41.39 1.93 23.80
N GLY A 109 42.16 2.99 23.56
CA GLY A 109 43.53 3.10 24.00
C GLY A 109 43.57 3.25 25.52
N GLU A 110 43.64 2.12 26.22
CA GLU A 110 44.31 2.03 27.52
C GLU A 110 45.42 0.98 27.43
N ARG A 111 46.63 1.47 27.13
CA ARG A 111 47.92 0.86 27.45
C ARG A 111 48.81 1.95 28.02
#